data_AF-A0A527GU96-F1
#
_entry.id   AF-A0A527GU96-F1
#
_cell.length_a   1.000
_cell.length_b   1.000
_cell.length_c   1.000
_cell.angle_alpha   90.00
_cell.angle_beta   90.00
_cell.angle_gamma   90.00
#
_symmetry.space_group_name_H-M   'P 1'
#
loop_
_entity.id
_entity.type
_entity.pdbx_description
1 polymer ?
#
loop_
_entity_poly.entity_id
_entity_poly.type
_entity_poly.pdbx_seq_one_letter_code
_entity_poly.pdbx_strand_id
1 'polypeptide(L)'
;QVDPARVHSQWQFYQSLEPEFVLKRLKASLAPPDSVRLSIDNERIVAEGEAPDTWIDRARAAARQLSAGGPEFDISKVRDVSPEVLEAERWQAYVSRLEAQPGIIVAQQKIRDGRFYIAGLRDPLADDPQSLLSGTQVDPARVHSQWQFYQSL
;
A
#
# COMPACT_ATOMS: atom_id res chain seq x y z
N GLN A 1 31.17 -15.43 52.05
CA GLN A 1 30.27 -16.35 51.33
C GLN A 1 28.86 -16.13 51.87
N VAL A 2 27.85 -15.93 51.03
CA VAL A 2 26.46 -15.62 51.45
C VAL A 2 25.65 -16.91 51.49
N ASP A 3 24.83 -17.09 52.53
CA ASP A 3 23.90 -18.23 52.69
C ASP A 3 22.67 -18.06 51.77
N PRO A 4 22.46 -18.96 50.78
CA PRO A 4 21.34 -18.86 49.84
C PRO A 4 19.96 -18.94 50.51
N ALA A 5 19.83 -19.60 51.67
CA ALA A 5 18.56 -19.75 52.37
C ALA A 5 18.03 -18.43 52.97
N ARG A 6 18.87 -17.39 53.02
CA ARG A 6 18.54 -16.06 53.53
C ARG A 6 18.29 -15.03 52.44
N VAL A 7 18.36 -15.43 51.16
CA VAL A 7 18.06 -14.55 50.03
C VAL A 7 16.57 -14.61 49.72
N HIS A 8 15.86 -13.50 49.91
CA HIS A 8 14.49 -13.33 49.47
C HIS A 8 14.45 -12.48 48.21
N SER A 9 13.95 -13.05 47.11
CA SER A 9 13.86 -12.38 45.81
C SER A 9 12.41 -12.06 45.48
N GLN A 10 12.13 -10.82 45.08
CA GLN A 10 10.87 -10.44 44.43
C GLN A 10 11.18 -9.79 43.10
N TRP A 11 10.60 -10.34 42.03
CA TRP A 11 10.72 -9.82 40.67
C TRP A 11 9.39 -9.26 40.21
N GLN A 12 9.45 -8.21 39.40
CA GLN A 12 8.31 -7.64 38.69
C GLN A 12 8.57 -7.69 37.19
N PHE A 13 7.49 -7.60 36.40
CA PHE A 13 7.62 -7.54 34.95
C PHE A 13 8.39 -6.29 34.55
N TYR A 14 9.49 -6.51 33.84
CA TYR A 14 10.25 -5.45 33.19
C TYR A 14 10.12 -5.61 31.67
N GLN A 15 9.72 -4.54 31.00
CA GLN A 15 9.67 -4.49 29.54
C GLN A 15 10.76 -3.53 29.05
N SER A 16 11.83 -4.08 28.47
CA SER A 16 12.87 -3.25 27.86
C SER A 16 12.31 -2.50 26.66
N LEU A 17 12.60 -1.20 26.61
CA LEU A 17 12.36 -0.31 25.48
C LEU A 17 13.59 -0.20 24.56
N GLU A 18 14.65 -0.96 24.82
CA GLU A 18 15.79 -1.02 23.91
C GLU A 18 15.34 -1.54 22.53
N PRO A 19 15.85 -0.95 21.43
CA PRO A 19 15.41 -1.24 20.08
C PRO A 19 15.41 -2.75 19.73
N GLU A 20 16.39 -3.54 20.16
CA GLU A 20 16.40 -4.98 19.88
C GLU A 20 15.21 -5.75 20.47
N PHE A 21 14.78 -5.39 21.68
CA PHE A 21 13.65 -6.06 22.34
C PHE A 21 12.32 -5.55 21.78
N VAL A 22 12.24 -4.27 21.45
CA VAL A 22 11.07 -3.70 20.77
C VAL A 22 10.92 -4.33 19.37
N LEU A 23 12.00 -4.45 18.60
CA LEU A 23 12.01 -5.08 17.28
C LEU A 23 11.50 -6.53 17.34
N LYS A 24 11.97 -7.33 18.31
CA LYS A 24 11.49 -8.70 18.50
C LYS A 24 9.98 -8.74 18.77
N ARG A 25 9.48 -7.84 19.63
CA ARG A 25 8.04 -7.75 19.92
C ARG A 25 7.24 -7.32 18.69
N LEU A 26 7.71 -6.32 17.95
CA LEU A 26 7.05 -5.86 16.71
C LEU A 26 6.97 -6.98 15.67
N LYS A 27 8.06 -7.75 15.47
CA LYS A 27 8.04 -8.91 14.58
C LYS A 27 6.99 -9.94 15.01
N ALA A 28 6.92 -10.24 16.31
CA ALA A 28 5.97 -11.21 16.84
C ALA A 28 4.50 -10.71 16.79
N SER A 29 4.25 -9.43 17.09
CA SER A 29 2.89 -8.89 17.20
C SER A 29 2.31 -8.46 15.85
N LEU A 30 3.12 -7.89 14.96
CA LEU A 30 2.66 -7.42 13.66
C LEU A 30 2.60 -8.55 12.63
N ALA A 31 3.41 -9.59 12.78
CA ALA A 31 3.59 -10.66 11.79
C ALA A 31 3.79 -10.07 10.39
N PRO A 32 4.92 -9.38 10.14
CA PRO A 32 5.17 -8.73 8.84
C PRO A 32 5.07 -9.73 7.69
N PRO A 33 4.48 -9.35 6.54
CA PRO A 33 4.57 -10.12 5.32
C PRO A 33 6.04 -10.39 4.94
N ASP A 34 6.29 -11.43 4.15
CA ASP A 34 7.66 -11.80 3.73
C ASP A 34 8.37 -10.68 2.94
N SER A 35 7.60 -9.83 2.28
CA SER A 35 8.06 -8.63 1.56
C SER A 35 8.47 -7.48 2.47
N VAL A 36 8.11 -7.50 3.76
CA VAL A 36 8.43 -6.43 4.72
C VAL A 36 9.60 -6.84 5.61
N ARG A 37 10.66 -6.03 5.57
CA ARG A 37 11.80 -6.15 6.48
C ARG A 37 11.68 -5.13 7.60
N LEU A 38 11.86 -5.59 8.84
CA LEU A 38 12.07 -4.74 10.01
C LEU A 38 13.53 -4.79 10.45
N SER A 39 14.18 -3.62 10.53
CA SER A 39 15.58 -3.45 10.96
C SER A 39 15.73 -2.27 11.91
N ILE A 40 16.86 -2.22 12.61
CA ILE A 40 17.26 -1.06 13.43
C ILE A 40 18.24 -0.23 12.61
N ASP A 41 18.01 1.08 12.54
CA ASP A 41 18.86 2.09 11.91
C ASP A 41 18.95 3.29 12.85
N ASN A 42 20.14 3.56 13.40
CA ASN A 42 20.39 4.67 14.34
C ASN A 42 19.33 4.80 15.45
N GLU A 43 19.14 3.74 16.25
CA GLU A 43 18.16 3.63 17.35
C GLU A 43 16.66 3.70 16.95
N ARG A 44 16.36 3.94 15.67
CA ARG A 44 15.01 3.84 15.09
C ARG A 44 14.78 2.44 14.53
N ILE A 45 13.55 1.96 14.61
CA ILE A 45 13.11 0.76 13.91
C ILE A 45 12.50 1.20 12.58
N VAL A 46 12.99 0.64 11.48
CA VAL A 46 12.52 0.96 10.13
C VAL A 46 11.82 -0.27 9.55
N ALA A 47 10.63 -0.06 9.00
CA ALA A 47 9.95 -1.01 8.13
C ALA A 47 10.15 -0.59 6.67
N GLU A 48 10.56 -1.53 5.84
CA GLU A 48 10.75 -1.35 4.40
C GLU A 48 10.18 -2.54 3.64
N GLY A 49 9.50 -2.28 2.52
CA GLY A 49 8.94 -3.32 1.67
C GLY A 49 7.53 -3.03 1.20
N GLU A 50 6.77 -4.08 0.94
CA GLU A 50 5.41 -3.97 0.41
C GLU A 50 4.43 -4.67 1.35
N ALA A 51 3.30 -4.04 1.66
CA ALA A 51 2.29 -4.61 2.54
C ALA A 51 0.88 -4.14 2.16
N PRO A 52 -0.17 -4.92 2.52
CA PRO A 52 -1.54 -4.44 2.45
C PRO A 52 -1.82 -3.39 3.53
N ASP A 53 -2.84 -2.56 3.29
CA ASP A 53 -3.30 -1.47 4.13
C ASP A 53 -3.59 -1.92 5.57
N THR A 54 -4.19 -3.09 5.74
CA THR A 54 -4.51 -3.70 7.03
C THR A 54 -3.27 -3.99 7.88
N TRP A 55 -2.13 -4.29 7.25
CA TRP A 55 -0.86 -4.40 7.98
C TRP A 55 -0.28 -3.02 8.28
N ILE A 56 -0.30 -2.11 7.29
CA ILE A 56 0.21 -0.74 7.42
C ILE A 56 -0.51 0.00 8.56
N ASP A 57 -1.82 -0.15 8.70
CA ASP A 57 -2.61 0.48 9.76
C ASP A 57 -2.27 -0.07 11.14
N ARG A 58 -2.05 -1.39 11.26
CA ARG A 58 -1.56 -1.99 12.51
C ARG A 58 -0.16 -1.51 12.85
N ALA A 59 0.73 -1.42 11.86
CA ALA A 59 2.08 -0.89 12.05
C ALA A 59 2.06 0.58 12.48
N ARG A 60 1.19 1.39 11.87
CA ARG A 60 0.98 2.81 12.22
C ARG A 60 0.41 2.96 13.64
N ALA A 61 -0.49 2.06 14.06
CA ALA A 61 -0.99 2.03 15.42
C ALA A 61 0.12 1.69 16.43
N ALA A 62 0.97 0.71 16.12
CA ALA A 62 2.14 0.38 16.95
C ALA A 62 3.14 1.54 17.03
N ALA A 63 3.39 2.25 15.93
CA ALA A 63 4.26 3.43 15.91
C ALA A 63 3.75 4.54 16.85
N ARG A 64 2.43 4.81 16.86
CA ARG A 64 1.81 5.76 17.79
C ARG A 64 1.90 5.33 19.26
N GLN A 65 1.92 4.03 19.54
CA GLN A 65 2.13 3.54 20.90
C GLN A 65 3.57 3.74 21.36
N LEU A 66 4.54 3.51 20.46
CA LEU A 66 5.95 3.66 20.75
C LEU A 66 6.39 5.12 20.91
N SER A 67 5.70 6.07 20.29
CA SER A 67 6.01 7.50 20.50
C SER A 67 5.89 7.96 21.95
N ALA A 68 5.28 7.16 22.84
CA ALA A 68 5.26 7.39 24.29
C ALA A 68 6.54 6.90 25.01
N GLY A 69 7.72 7.20 24.45
CA GLY A 69 9.03 6.95 25.09
C GLY A 69 9.77 5.68 24.65
N GLY A 70 9.27 4.96 23.65
CA GLY A 70 10.00 3.90 22.96
C GLY A 70 10.79 4.42 21.75
N PRO A 71 11.54 3.54 21.06
CA PRO A 71 12.21 3.90 19.82
C PRO A 71 11.18 4.26 18.75
N GLU A 72 11.54 5.20 17.89
CA GLU A 72 10.71 5.54 16.76
C GLU A 72 10.52 4.32 15.84
N PHE A 73 9.29 4.11 15.38
CA PHE A 73 8.98 3.08 14.41
C PHE A 73 8.54 3.72 13.09
N ASP A 74 9.49 3.83 12.17
CA ASP A 74 9.33 4.45 10.87
C ASP A 74 8.84 3.43 9.84
N ILE A 75 7.66 3.70 9.30
CA ILE A 75 6.98 2.87 8.29
C ILE A 75 6.91 3.56 6.93
N SER A 76 7.59 4.70 6.76
CA SER A 76 7.50 5.52 5.54
C SER A 76 8.03 4.84 4.29
N LYS A 77 8.89 3.82 4.45
CA LYS A 77 9.45 3.01 3.34
C LYS A 77 8.60 1.79 3.01
N VAL A 78 7.39 1.66 3.56
CA VAL A 78 6.46 0.59 3.20
C VAL A 78 5.50 1.09 2.14
N ARG A 79 5.50 0.43 0.97
CA ARG A 79 4.56 0.68 -0.11
C ARG A 79 3.27 -0.10 0.13
N ASP A 80 2.15 0.59 -0.03
CA ASP A 80 0.83 -0.04 -0.03
C ASP A 80 0.62 -0.79 -1.35
N VAL A 81 0.39 -2.10 -1.25
CA VAL A 81 0.10 -2.98 -2.39
C VAL A 81 -1.23 -3.69 -2.22
N SER A 82 -2.16 -3.06 -1.51
CA SER A 82 -3.54 -3.54 -1.39
C SER A 82 -4.17 -3.71 -2.77
N PRO A 83 -5.07 -4.70 -2.95
CA PRO A 83 -5.72 -4.95 -4.24
C PRO A 83 -6.31 -3.67 -4.86
N GLU A 84 -6.92 -2.81 -4.05
CA GLU A 84 -7.56 -1.56 -4.47
C GLU A 84 -6.54 -0.56 -5.03
N VAL A 85 -5.36 -0.45 -4.41
CA VAL A 85 -4.27 0.43 -4.86
C VAL A 85 -3.71 -0.07 -6.19
N LEU A 86 -3.41 -1.36 -6.28
CA LEU A 86 -2.89 -1.97 -7.52
C LEU A 86 -3.90 -1.87 -8.67
N GLU A 87 -5.20 -2.05 -8.39
CA GLU A 87 -6.27 -1.87 -9.37
C GLU A 87 -6.38 -0.43 -9.85
N ALA A 88 -6.28 0.55 -8.94
CA ALA A 88 -6.27 1.96 -9.30
C ALA A 88 -5.05 2.33 -10.15
N GLU A 89 -3.85 1.82 -9.82
CA GLU A 89 -2.64 2.04 -10.62
C GLU A 89 -2.77 1.48 -12.05
N ARG A 90 -3.25 0.23 -12.18
CA ARG A 90 -3.52 -0.41 -13.48
C ARG A 90 -4.53 0.38 -14.31
N TRP A 91 -5.60 0.84 -13.67
CA TRP A 91 -6.61 1.69 -14.30
C TRP A 91 -6.02 3.01 -14.80
N GLN A 92 -5.22 3.70 -13.98
CA GLN A 92 -4.57 4.93 -14.42
C GLN A 92 -3.60 4.69 -15.58
N ALA A 93 -2.87 3.58 -15.59
CA ALA A 93 -2.02 3.23 -16.73
C ALA A 93 -2.81 3.08 -18.05
N TYR A 94 -4.03 2.53 -17.98
CA TYR A 94 -4.94 2.49 -19.13
C TYR A 94 -5.44 3.89 -19.53
N VAL A 95 -5.87 4.71 -18.57
CA VAL A 95 -6.33 6.07 -18.84
C VAL A 95 -5.22 6.90 -19.50
N SER A 96 -4.00 6.88 -18.96
CA SER A 96 -2.86 7.60 -19.56
C SER A 96 -2.55 7.13 -20.98
N ARG A 97 -2.76 5.84 -21.29
CA ARG A 97 -2.60 5.33 -22.67
C ARG A 97 -3.67 5.87 -23.60
N LEU A 98 -4.93 5.95 -23.16
CA LEU A 98 -6.00 6.58 -23.93
C LEU A 98 -5.72 8.05 -24.19
N GLU A 99 -5.30 8.79 -23.18
CA GLU A 99 -4.99 10.23 -23.29
C GLU A 99 -3.77 10.50 -24.19
N ALA A 100 -2.84 9.55 -24.29
CA ALA A 100 -1.71 9.63 -25.20
C ALA A 100 -2.07 9.30 -26.66
N GLN A 101 -3.23 8.68 -26.91
CA GLN A 101 -3.65 8.29 -28.24
C GLN A 101 -4.23 9.48 -29.02
N PRO A 102 -3.67 9.85 -30.18
CA PRO A 102 -4.27 10.88 -31.03
C PRO A 102 -5.71 10.50 -31.44
N GLY A 103 -6.61 11.48 -31.35
CA GLY A 103 -8.03 11.28 -31.68
C GLY A 103 -8.86 10.66 -30.56
N ILE A 104 -8.33 10.45 -29.35
CA ILE A 104 -9.10 10.09 -28.16
C ILE A 104 -9.02 11.23 -27.14
N ILE A 105 -10.16 11.60 -26.58
CA ILE A 105 -10.25 12.56 -25.47
C ILE A 105 -11.02 11.88 -24.34
N VAL A 106 -10.37 11.65 -23.21
CA VAL A 106 -11.05 11.19 -21.99
C VAL A 106 -11.73 12.39 -21.33
N ALA A 107 -13.06 12.38 -21.26
CA ALA A 107 -13.84 13.46 -20.64
C ALA A 107 -14.22 13.14 -19.19
N GLN A 108 -14.40 11.85 -18.88
CA GLN A 108 -14.78 11.39 -17.56
C GLN A 108 -14.19 10.01 -17.27
N GLN A 109 -13.71 9.82 -16.05
CA GLN A 109 -13.41 8.50 -15.51
C GLN A 109 -13.94 8.36 -14.07
N LYS A 110 -14.33 7.15 -13.67
CA LYS A 110 -14.77 6.84 -12.31
C LYS A 110 -14.52 5.37 -11.97
N ILE A 111 -14.13 5.12 -10.72
CA ILE A 111 -14.12 3.78 -10.12
C ILE A 111 -15.31 3.68 -9.17
N ARG A 112 -16.17 2.67 -9.32
CA ARG A 112 -17.32 2.43 -8.44
C ARG A 112 -17.62 0.94 -8.31
N ASP A 113 -17.72 0.45 -7.06
CA ASP A 113 -18.05 -0.95 -6.75
C ASP A 113 -17.15 -1.96 -7.47
N GLY A 114 -15.84 -1.66 -7.53
CA GLY A 114 -14.88 -2.46 -8.27
C GLY A 114 -15.05 -2.42 -9.80
N ARG A 115 -15.86 -1.53 -10.36
CA ARG A 115 -15.99 -1.36 -11.81
C ARG A 115 -15.41 -0.03 -12.26
N PHE A 116 -14.90 -0.01 -13.48
CA PHE A 116 -14.30 1.16 -14.11
C PHE A 116 -15.27 1.73 -15.13
N TYR A 117 -15.49 3.03 -15.08
CA TYR A 117 -16.34 3.76 -16.01
C TYR A 117 -15.50 4.82 -16.68
N ILE A 118 -15.56 4.89 -18.00
CA ILE A 118 -14.85 5.89 -18.79
C ILE A 118 -15.72 6.41 -19.92
N ALA A 119 -15.67 7.71 -20.16
CA ALA A 119 -16.39 8.33 -21.24
C ALA A 119 -15.58 9.45 -21.88
N GLY A 120 -15.87 9.73 -23.14
CA GLY A 120 -15.13 10.74 -23.87
C GLY A 120 -15.49 10.85 -25.35
N LEU A 121 -14.61 11.53 -26.08
CA LEU A 121 -14.71 11.69 -27.52
C LEU A 121 -13.68 10.79 -28.22
N ARG A 122 -14.07 10.22 -29.35
CA ARG A 122 -13.20 9.41 -30.20
C ARG A 122 -13.38 9.80 -31.66
N ASP A 123 -12.28 10.00 -32.37
CA ASP A 123 -12.25 10.04 -33.83
C ASP A 123 -12.52 8.62 -34.38
N PRO A 124 -13.42 8.41 -35.35
CA PRO A 124 -13.63 7.10 -35.98
C PRO A 124 -12.36 6.41 -36.47
N LEU A 125 -11.32 7.18 -36.84
CA LEU A 125 -10.03 6.71 -37.33
C LEU A 125 -9.00 6.43 -36.22
N ALA A 126 -9.28 6.80 -34.97
CA ALA A 126 -8.40 6.47 -33.85
C ALA A 126 -8.45 4.96 -33.52
N ASP A 127 -7.49 4.45 -32.76
CA ASP A 127 -7.53 3.06 -32.29
C ASP A 127 -8.77 2.80 -31.41
N ASP A 128 -9.22 1.55 -31.35
CA ASP A 128 -10.32 1.15 -30.48
C ASP A 128 -9.85 1.20 -29.01
N PRO A 129 -10.49 2.00 -28.12
CA PRO A 129 -10.16 2.06 -26.70
C PRO A 129 -10.09 0.68 -26.03
N GLN A 130 -10.94 -0.26 -26.44
CA GLN A 130 -10.93 -1.62 -25.89
C GLN A 130 -9.61 -2.35 -26.19
N SER A 131 -9.03 -2.12 -27.36
CA SER A 131 -7.74 -2.74 -27.75
C SER A 131 -6.56 -2.23 -26.91
N LEU A 132 -6.67 -1.00 -26.39
CA LEU A 132 -5.65 -0.34 -25.58
C LEU A 132 -5.59 -0.85 -24.12
N LEU A 133 -6.56 -1.66 -23.68
CA LEU A 133 -6.52 -2.37 -22.40
C LEU A 133 -5.45 -3.47 -22.36
N SER A 134 -5.03 -3.98 -23.52
CA SER A 134 -4.04 -5.06 -23.58
C SER A 134 -2.72 -4.67 -22.89
N GLY A 135 -2.25 -5.49 -21.96
CA GLY A 135 -1.01 -5.23 -21.22
C GLY A 135 -1.11 -4.26 -20.04
N THR A 136 -2.30 -3.72 -19.69
CA THR A 136 -2.48 -2.90 -18.47
C THR A 136 -2.90 -3.72 -17.25
N GLN A 137 -3.13 -5.03 -17.42
CA GLN A 137 -3.65 -5.95 -16.39
C GLN A 137 -5.04 -5.56 -15.83
N VAL A 138 -5.73 -4.59 -16.45
CA VAL A 138 -7.12 -4.29 -16.15
C VAL A 138 -8.00 -5.37 -16.76
N ASP A 139 -8.92 -5.93 -15.97
CA ASP A 139 -9.92 -6.88 -16.47
C ASP A 139 -10.93 -6.15 -17.39
N PRO A 140 -10.97 -6.46 -18.70
CA PRO A 140 -11.87 -5.80 -19.64
C PRO A 140 -13.35 -5.99 -19.30
N ALA A 141 -13.73 -7.07 -18.59
CA ALA A 141 -15.12 -7.30 -18.20
C ALA A 141 -15.62 -6.32 -17.13
N ARG A 142 -14.70 -5.64 -16.43
CA ARG A 142 -14.99 -4.64 -15.40
C ARG A 142 -14.99 -3.21 -15.96
N VAL A 143 -14.69 -3.02 -17.24
CA VAL A 143 -14.61 -1.70 -17.90
C VAL A 143 -15.90 -1.41 -18.66
N HIS A 144 -16.52 -0.28 -18.34
CA HIS A 144 -17.69 0.25 -19.03
C HIS A 144 -17.30 1.55 -19.72
N SER A 145 -17.35 1.57 -21.06
CA SER A 145 -16.90 2.71 -21.86
C SER A 145 -18.03 3.32 -22.68
N GLN A 146 -18.07 4.65 -22.75
CA GLN A 146 -18.98 5.39 -23.63
C GLN A 146 -18.20 6.43 -24.47
N TRP A 147 -18.12 6.21 -25.77
CA TRP A 147 -17.40 7.08 -26.69
C TRP A 147 -18.36 7.74 -27.68
N GLN A 148 -18.33 9.07 -27.75
CA GLN A 148 -19.04 9.82 -28.77
C GLN A 148 -18.08 10.15 -29.91
N PHE A 149 -18.56 10.04 -31.15
CA PHE A 149 -17.76 10.43 -32.29
C PHE A 149 -17.68 11.95 -32.38
N TYR A 150 -16.46 12.45 -32.59
CA TYR A 150 -16.29 13.84 -32.96
C TYR A 150 -16.81 14.04 -34.39
N GLN A 151 -17.91 14.76 -34.54
CA GLN A 151 -18.32 15.32 -35.84
C GLN A 151 -17.89 16.78 -35.85
N SER A 152 -16.76 17.09 -36.49
CA SER A 152 -16.53 18.45 -36.98
C SER A 152 -17.55 18.72 -38.08
N LEU A 153 -18.38 19.74 -37.89
CA LEU A 153 -19.20 20.34 -38.95
C LEU A 153 -18.32 21.07 -39.96
#